data_AF-A0A417EG10-F1
#
_entry.id   AF-A0A417EG10-F1
#
_cell.length_a   1.000
_cell.length_b   1.000
_cell.length_c   1.000
_cell.angle_alpha   90.00
_cell.angle_beta   90.00
_cell.angle_gamma   90.00
#
_symmetry.space_group_name_H-M   'P 1'
#
loop_
_entity.id
_entity.type
_entity.pdbx_description
1 polymer ?
#
loop_
_entity_poly.entity_id
_entity_poly.type
_entity_poly.pdbx_seq_one_letter_code
_entity_poly.pdbx_strand_id
1 'polypeptide(L)'
;MEIERKFTLKSLPDNLESYPSHHIEQVYLNYNPVVRARKQDDEYYLTYKGSGMMARDESNLPLNEASYYHLREKADGSVISKRRYLIPLEHPGFKEGFPTPPADYSLTIELDVFDAPFAPLIMAEVEFGSKEAAEAFVPPAWFDKDVTYCKEYHNSYLALELHHAPENS
;
A
#
# COMPACT_ATOMS: atom_id res chain seq x y z
N MET A 1 -13.21 -3.54 -7.66
CA MET A 1 -13.21 -3.20 -6.22
C MET A 1 -11.98 -3.85 -5.63
N GLU A 2 -11.00 -3.06 -5.21
CA GLU A 2 -9.82 -3.58 -4.49
C GLU A 2 -10.23 -3.99 -3.08
N ILE A 3 -9.83 -5.17 -2.63
CA ILE A 3 -10.14 -5.71 -1.30
C ILE A 3 -8.79 -6.02 -0.65
N GLU A 4 -8.40 -5.21 0.32
CA GLU A 4 -7.08 -5.32 0.95
C GLU A 4 -7.20 -5.35 2.48
N ARG A 5 -6.22 -5.98 3.13
CA ARG A 5 -6.00 -5.86 4.58
C ARG A 5 -4.59 -5.37 4.85
N LYS A 6 -4.44 -4.52 5.87
CA LYS A 6 -3.17 -3.89 6.25
C LYS A 6 -2.77 -4.26 7.66
N PHE A 7 -1.48 -4.47 7.87
CA PHE A 7 -0.95 -4.93 9.14
C PHE A 7 0.33 -4.21 9.53
N THR A 8 0.47 -3.91 10.82
CA THR A 8 1.79 -3.66 11.41
C THR A 8 2.49 -4.99 11.66
N LEU A 9 3.81 -4.96 11.90
CA LEU A 9 4.64 -6.16 12.01
C LEU A 9 5.30 -6.28 13.38
N LYS A 10 5.43 -7.51 13.88
CA LYS A 10 6.20 -7.83 15.10
C LYS A 10 7.69 -7.98 14.78
N SER A 11 7.98 -8.55 13.61
CA SER A 11 9.33 -8.85 13.14
C SER A 11 9.34 -8.92 11.62
N LEU A 12 10.52 -8.76 11.03
CA LEU A 12 10.74 -8.96 9.59
C LEU A 12 11.17 -10.41 9.32
N PRO A 13 10.89 -10.94 8.13
CA PRO A 13 11.51 -12.17 7.65
C PRO A 13 13.04 -12.01 7.55
N ASP A 14 13.81 -13.02 7.96
CA ASP A 14 15.28 -12.96 7.99
C ASP A 14 15.90 -12.76 6.59
N ASN A 15 15.22 -13.23 5.54
CA ASN A 15 15.68 -13.20 4.16
C ASN A 15 14.95 -12.13 3.33
N LEU A 16 14.49 -11.03 3.95
CA LEU A 16 13.69 -10.01 3.27
C LEU A 16 14.31 -9.53 1.94
N GLU A 17 15.62 -9.24 1.93
CA GLU A 17 16.35 -8.77 0.75
C GLU A 17 16.45 -9.79 -0.41
N SER A 18 16.07 -11.05 -0.18
CA SER A 18 16.03 -12.07 -1.24
C SER A 18 14.76 -12.03 -2.07
N TYR A 19 13.71 -11.35 -1.59
CA TYR A 19 12.45 -11.24 -2.32
C TYR A 19 12.51 -10.15 -3.39
N PRO A 20 11.78 -10.31 -4.51
CA PRO A 20 11.58 -9.22 -5.46
C PRO A 20 11.08 -7.97 -4.75
N SER A 21 11.57 -6.80 -5.18
CA SER A 21 11.16 -5.54 -4.58
C SER A 21 11.14 -4.42 -5.61
N HIS A 22 10.35 -3.39 -5.31
CA HIS A 22 10.25 -2.16 -6.09
C HIS A 22 10.52 -0.96 -5.19
N HIS A 23 11.23 0.04 -5.70
CA HIS A 23 11.26 1.36 -5.07
C HIS A 23 10.09 2.19 -5.58
N ILE A 24 9.29 2.69 -4.66
CA ILE A 24 8.07 3.44 -4.98
C ILE A 24 8.19 4.83 -4.39
N GLU A 25 8.03 5.85 -5.23
CA GLU A 25 7.85 7.24 -4.81
C GLU A 25 6.48 7.72 -5.29
N GLN A 26 5.68 8.31 -4.40
CA GLN A 26 4.33 8.76 -4.74
C GLN A 26 3.98 10.08 -4.05
N VAL A 27 3.17 10.86 -4.77
CA VAL A 27 2.64 12.15 -4.33
C VAL A 27 1.16 12.27 -4.66
N TYR A 28 0.45 13.08 -3.89
CA TYR A 28 -0.97 13.35 -4.07
C TYR A 28 -1.17 14.75 -4.64
N LEU A 29 -2.00 14.89 -5.68
CA LEU A 29 -2.45 16.16 -6.26
C LEU A 29 -3.87 16.52 -5.83
N ASN A 30 -4.60 15.54 -5.28
CA ASN A 30 -5.89 15.70 -4.63
C ASN A 30 -6.17 14.46 -3.78
N TYR A 31 -6.97 14.63 -2.72
CA TYR A 31 -7.35 13.55 -1.80
C TYR A 31 -8.79 13.11 -1.96
N ASN A 32 -9.65 13.96 -2.52
CA ASN A 32 -11.05 13.62 -2.78
C ASN A 32 -11.58 14.34 -4.04
N PRO A 33 -11.70 13.64 -5.19
CA PRO A 33 -11.24 12.28 -5.45
C PRO A 33 -9.71 12.16 -5.37
N VAL A 34 -9.19 10.94 -5.17
CA VAL A 34 -7.74 10.74 -5.08
C VAL A 34 -7.13 10.91 -6.46
N VAL A 35 -6.20 11.85 -6.60
CA VAL A 35 -5.32 11.99 -7.76
C VAL A 35 -3.89 11.84 -7.27
N ARG A 36 -3.19 10.81 -7.74
CA ARG A 36 -1.85 10.44 -7.26
C ARG A 36 -0.90 10.26 -8.44
N ALA A 37 0.25 10.93 -8.42
CA ALA A 37 1.35 10.61 -9.33
C ALA A 37 2.31 9.65 -8.61
N ARG A 38 2.73 8.58 -9.29
CA ARG A 38 3.62 7.56 -8.74
C ARG A 38 4.74 7.23 -9.73
N LYS A 39 5.93 7.04 -9.17
CA LYS A 39 7.10 6.40 -9.77
C LYS A 39 7.26 5.03 -9.09
N GLN A 40 7.42 3.99 -9.89
CA GLN A 40 7.75 2.65 -9.44
C GLN A 40 8.95 2.19 -10.26
N ASP A 41 10.11 2.10 -9.62
CA ASP A 41 11.41 1.97 -10.29
C ASP A 41 11.54 3.02 -11.41
N ASP A 42 11.54 2.62 -12.68
CA ASP A 42 11.65 3.48 -13.86
C ASP A 42 10.32 3.69 -14.60
N GLU A 43 9.20 3.26 -14.01
CA GLU A 43 7.84 3.43 -14.54
C GLU A 43 7.09 4.55 -13.82
N TYR A 44 6.27 5.30 -14.56
CA TYR A 44 5.56 6.48 -14.05
C TYR A 44 4.09 6.45 -14.46
N TYR A 45 3.20 6.77 -13.52
CA TYR A 45 1.77 6.81 -13.80
C TYR A 45 1.00 7.78 -12.89
N LEU A 46 -0.10 8.30 -13.44
CA LEU A 46 -1.10 9.09 -12.75
C LEU A 46 -2.31 8.21 -12.46
N THR A 47 -2.61 8.01 -11.18
CA THR A 47 -3.79 7.29 -10.73
C THR A 47 -4.91 8.27 -10.40
N TYR A 48 -6.10 8.06 -10.96
CA TYR A 48 -7.34 8.65 -10.47
C TYR A 48 -8.17 7.56 -9.78
N LYS A 49 -8.58 7.78 -8.53
CA LYS A 49 -9.55 6.92 -7.82
C LYS A 49 -10.83 7.72 -7.54
N GLY A 50 -11.92 7.36 -8.21
CA GLY A 50 -13.23 8.02 -8.07
C GLY A 50 -13.97 7.70 -6.77
N SER A 51 -14.99 8.50 -6.44
CA SER A 51 -15.88 8.26 -5.29
C SER A 51 -17.07 7.38 -5.68
N GLY A 52 -17.14 6.15 -5.17
CA GLY A 52 -18.27 5.23 -5.35
C GLY A 52 -18.37 4.24 -4.18
N MET A 53 -19.60 3.89 -3.76
CA MET A 53 -19.85 3.05 -2.57
C MET A 53 -19.61 1.55 -2.80
N MET A 54 -19.68 1.04 -4.04
CA MET A 54 -19.61 -0.42 -4.32
C MET A 54 -18.47 -0.82 -5.27
N ALA A 55 -17.95 0.09 -6.07
CA ALA A 55 -16.73 -0.10 -6.86
C ALA A 55 -16.10 1.26 -7.09
N ARG A 56 -14.80 1.40 -6.79
CA ARG A 56 -14.04 2.60 -7.15
C ARG A 56 -13.50 2.38 -8.56
N ASP A 57 -13.81 3.30 -9.48
CA ASP A 57 -13.10 3.38 -10.75
C ASP A 57 -11.68 3.84 -10.45
N GLU A 58 -10.72 2.93 -10.65
CA GLU A 58 -9.30 3.23 -10.66
C GLU A 58 -8.81 3.25 -12.10
N SER A 59 -8.18 4.35 -12.49
CA SER A 59 -7.56 4.49 -13.80
C SER A 59 -6.12 4.92 -13.62
N ASN A 60 -5.20 4.10 -14.14
CA ASN A 60 -3.79 4.42 -14.23
C ASN A 60 -3.49 4.92 -15.64
N LEU A 61 -3.03 6.17 -15.74
CA LEU A 61 -2.62 6.82 -16.98
C LEU A 61 -1.08 6.89 -17.00
N PRO A 62 -0.42 6.46 -18.09
CA PRO A 62 1.03 6.52 -18.17
C PRO A 62 1.52 7.97 -18.09
N LEU A 63 2.61 8.18 -17.36
CA LEU A 63 3.38 9.42 -17.34
C LEU A 63 4.77 9.14 -17.89
N ASN A 64 5.44 10.19 -18.34
CA ASN A 64 6.90 10.16 -18.49
C ASN A 64 7.56 10.75 -17.24
N GLU A 65 8.85 10.49 -17.10
CA GLU A 65 9.68 10.97 -15.98
C GLU A 65 9.58 12.50 -15.77
N ALA A 66 9.70 13.28 -16.85
CA ALA A 66 9.63 14.74 -16.77
C ALA A 66 8.28 15.23 -16.25
N SER A 67 7.17 14.62 -16.70
CA SER A 67 5.83 14.92 -16.20
C SER A 67 5.65 14.54 -14.73
N TYR A 68 6.20 13.40 -14.30
CA TYR A 68 6.15 13.00 -12.89
C TYR A 68 6.83 14.04 -11.98
N TYR A 69 8.09 14.40 -12.27
CA TYR A 69 8.82 15.36 -11.45
C TYR A 69 8.19 16.76 -11.50
N HIS A 70 7.62 17.16 -12.63
CA HIS A 70 6.89 18.42 -12.72
C HIS A 70 5.60 18.43 -11.88
N LEU A 71 4.90 17.30 -11.79
CA LEU A 71 3.71 17.15 -10.93
C LEU A 71 4.09 17.07 -9.45
N ARG A 72 5.22 16.44 -9.12
CA ARG A 72 5.76 16.34 -7.76
C ARG A 72 5.98 17.70 -7.11
N GLU A 73 6.38 18.71 -7.87
CA GLU A 73 6.50 20.10 -7.40
C GLU A 73 5.16 20.75 -7.01
N LYS A 74 4.04 20.17 -7.45
CA LYS A 74 2.67 20.66 -7.23
C LYS A 74 1.88 19.74 -6.31
N ALA A 75 2.56 18.80 -5.66
CA ALA A 75 1.96 17.85 -4.76
C ALA A 75 1.40 18.58 -3.54
N ASP A 76 0.21 18.18 -3.12
CA ASP A 76 -0.27 18.45 -1.79
C ASP A 76 0.40 17.47 -0.83
N GLY A 77 0.85 17.95 0.33
CA GLY A 77 1.42 17.07 1.35
C GLY A 77 2.90 16.70 1.12
N SER A 78 3.33 15.63 1.77
CA SER A 78 4.70 15.10 1.69
C SER A 78 4.83 13.99 0.65
N VAL A 79 6.01 13.89 0.06
CA VAL A 79 6.41 12.76 -0.80
C VAL A 79 6.50 11.50 0.05
N ILE A 80 5.83 10.42 -0.37
CA ILE A 80 5.97 9.11 0.25
C ILE A 80 6.94 8.30 -0.60
N SER A 81 8.04 7.87 0.00
CA SER A 81 9.00 6.97 -0.60
C SER A 81 9.14 5.70 0.25
N LYS A 82 9.21 4.54 -0.40
CA LYS A 82 9.28 3.24 0.26
C LYS A 82 9.87 2.18 -0.65
N ARG A 83 10.40 1.11 -0.05
CA ARG A 83 10.68 -0.14 -0.75
C ARG A 83 9.59 -1.15 -0.45
N ARG A 84 8.96 -1.68 -1.50
CA ARG A 84 7.93 -2.71 -1.42
C ARG A 84 8.54 -4.06 -1.79
N TYR A 85 8.61 -4.98 -0.84
CA TYR A 85 8.98 -6.38 -1.07
C TYR A 85 7.74 -7.21 -1.37
N LEU A 86 7.85 -8.10 -2.36
CA LEU A 86 6.79 -9.00 -2.80
C LEU A 86 7.08 -10.41 -2.27
N ILE A 87 6.45 -10.77 -1.17
CA ILE A 87 6.68 -12.05 -0.49
C ILE A 87 5.53 -13.00 -0.87
N PRO A 88 5.80 -14.10 -1.62
CA PRO A 88 4.77 -15.06 -1.97
C PRO A 88 4.27 -15.80 -0.72
N LEU A 89 2.95 -15.98 -0.65
CA LEU A 89 2.25 -16.77 0.35
C LEU A 89 1.45 -17.86 -0.36
N GLU A 90 2.12 -18.98 -0.66
CA GLU A 90 1.58 -20.09 -1.47
C GLU A 90 0.46 -20.87 -0.79
N HIS A 91 0.48 -20.92 0.55
CA HIS A 91 -0.51 -21.65 1.36
C HIS A 91 -1.09 -20.75 2.45
N PRO A 92 -1.91 -19.74 2.08
CA PRO A 92 -2.50 -18.82 3.02
C PRO A 92 -3.46 -19.56 3.98
N GLY A 93 -3.39 -19.22 5.26
CA GLY A 93 -4.30 -19.77 6.27
C GLY A 93 -5.67 -19.10 6.21
N PHE A 94 -6.74 -19.88 6.39
CA PHE A 94 -8.10 -19.40 6.51
C PHE A 94 -8.80 -20.04 7.72
N LYS A 95 -9.71 -19.29 8.35
CA LYS A 95 -10.52 -19.77 9.48
C LYS A 95 -11.42 -20.93 9.04
N GLU A 96 -11.54 -21.94 9.91
CA GLU A 96 -12.51 -23.01 9.73
C GLU A 96 -13.95 -22.46 9.69
N GLY A 97 -14.82 -23.10 8.90
CA GLY A 97 -16.24 -22.73 8.77
C GLY A 97 -16.53 -21.57 7.82
N PHE A 98 -15.53 -20.99 7.18
CA PHE A 98 -15.69 -20.02 6.08
C PHE A 98 -15.54 -20.72 4.72
N PRO A 99 -16.14 -20.17 3.64
CA PRO A 99 -15.79 -20.59 2.28
C PRO A 99 -14.29 -20.42 2.06
N THR A 100 -13.58 -21.53 1.87
CA THR A 100 -12.15 -21.49 1.56
C THR A 100 -11.95 -21.25 0.08
N PRO A 101 -10.97 -20.42 -0.31
CA PRO A 101 -10.55 -20.34 -1.70
C PRO A 101 -10.10 -21.70 -2.25
N PRO A 102 -9.93 -21.83 -3.58
CA PRO A 102 -9.34 -23.01 -4.21
C PRO A 102 -8.01 -23.44 -3.58
N ALA A 103 -7.66 -24.72 -3.69
CA ALA A 103 -6.46 -25.27 -3.06
C ALA A 103 -5.14 -24.68 -3.60
N ASP A 104 -5.17 -24.15 -4.82
CA ASP A 104 -4.08 -23.46 -5.50
C ASP A 104 -4.09 -21.94 -5.29
N TYR A 105 -4.92 -21.44 -4.37
CA TYR A 105 -5.01 -20.01 -4.07
C TYR A 105 -3.76 -19.53 -3.34
N SER A 106 -2.97 -18.70 -4.01
CA SER A 106 -1.82 -18.00 -3.44
C SER A 106 -2.13 -16.52 -3.22
N LEU A 107 -1.50 -15.95 -2.20
CA LEU A 107 -1.49 -14.51 -1.96
C LEU A 107 -0.06 -13.97 -2.11
N THR A 108 0.05 -12.66 -2.26
CA THR A 108 1.32 -11.93 -2.13
C THR A 108 1.20 -10.99 -0.95
N ILE A 109 2.19 -11.02 -0.07
CA ILE A 109 2.35 -10.02 0.97
C ILE A 109 3.21 -8.89 0.40
N GLU A 110 2.63 -7.71 0.29
CA GLU A 110 3.35 -6.49 -0.06
C GLU A 110 3.89 -5.86 1.22
N LEU A 111 5.17 -6.10 1.52
CA LEU A 111 5.82 -5.54 2.70
C LEU A 111 6.51 -4.21 2.34
N ASP A 112 6.00 -3.13 2.89
CA ASP A 112 6.49 -1.77 2.69
C ASP A 112 7.42 -1.33 3.82
N VAL A 113 8.68 -1.06 3.48
CA VAL A 113 9.64 -0.36 4.33
C VAL A 113 9.69 1.10 3.90
N PHE A 114 9.19 2.01 4.73
CA PHE A 114 9.11 3.43 4.38
C PHE A 114 10.44 4.16 4.61
N ASP A 115 10.79 5.02 3.66
CA ASP A 115 11.94 5.91 3.77
C ASP A 115 11.59 7.13 4.67
N ALA A 116 12.60 7.95 4.99
CA ALA A 116 12.37 9.21 5.70
C ALA A 116 11.38 10.11 4.92
N PRO A 117 10.52 10.89 5.61
CA PRO A 117 10.42 11.06 7.07
C PRO A 117 9.56 10.01 7.78
N PHE A 118 9.02 9.03 7.04
CA PHE A 118 8.09 8.02 7.58
C PHE A 118 8.81 6.83 8.22
N ALA A 119 10.10 6.65 7.94
CA ALA A 119 10.95 5.73 8.68
C ALA A 119 10.83 5.99 10.21
N PRO A 120 10.76 4.93 11.04
CA PRO A 120 10.98 3.52 10.73
C PRO A 120 9.68 2.73 10.46
N LEU A 121 8.64 3.36 9.90
CA LEU A 121 7.37 2.67 9.62
C LEU A 121 7.57 1.49 8.65
N ILE A 122 7.01 0.34 9.03
CA ILE A 122 6.93 -0.85 8.19
C ILE A 122 5.52 -1.42 8.27
N MET A 123 4.96 -1.79 7.11
CA MET A 123 3.62 -2.34 7.00
C MET A 123 3.59 -3.51 6.02
N ALA A 124 2.61 -4.40 6.20
CA ALA A 124 2.25 -5.39 5.19
C ALA A 124 0.83 -5.12 4.68
N GLU A 125 0.66 -5.17 3.36
CA GLU A 125 -0.64 -5.17 2.69
C GLU A 125 -0.84 -6.54 2.01
N VAL A 126 -2.08 -7.04 2.03
CA VAL A 126 -2.47 -8.27 1.33
C VAL A 126 -3.77 -7.98 0.59
N GLU A 127 -3.75 -8.19 -0.73
CA GLU A 127 -4.92 -8.04 -1.60
C GLU A 127 -5.64 -9.38 -1.80
N PHE A 128 -6.97 -9.34 -1.87
CA PHE A 128 -7.84 -10.51 -1.96
C PHE A 128 -8.77 -10.42 -3.15
N GLY A 129 -9.05 -11.57 -3.78
CA GLY A 129 -10.03 -11.66 -4.87
C GLY A 129 -11.49 -11.54 -4.41
N SER A 130 -11.76 -11.67 -3.10
CA SER A 130 -13.11 -11.55 -2.54
C SER A 130 -13.10 -11.06 -1.09
N LYS A 131 -14.25 -10.55 -0.63
CA LYS A 131 -14.41 -10.04 0.73
C LYS A 131 -14.41 -11.19 1.74
N GLU A 132 -15.02 -12.31 1.35
CA GLU A 132 -15.09 -13.52 2.14
C GLU A 132 -13.69 -14.08 2.42
N ALA A 133 -12.80 -14.09 1.41
CA ALA A 133 -11.42 -14.51 1.58
C ALA A 133 -10.65 -13.58 2.54
N ALA A 134 -10.84 -12.27 2.43
CA ALA A 134 -10.20 -11.29 3.32
C ALA A 134 -10.64 -11.46 4.78
N GLU A 135 -11.94 -11.67 5.03
CA GLU A 135 -12.51 -11.88 6.37
C GLU A 135 -12.07 -13.21 7.01
N ALA A 136 -11.93 -14.25 6.18
CA ALA A 136 -11.50 -15.57 6.60
C ALA A 136 -9.97 -15.67 6.81
N PHE A 137 -9.18 -14.78 6.20
CA PHE A 137 -7.72 -14.84 6.22
C PHE A 137 -7.13 -14.80 7.63
N VAL A 138 -6.21 -15.74 7.88
CA VAL A 138 -5.41 -15.84 9.10
C VAL A 138 -4.02 -15.29 8.79
N PRO A 139 -3.64 -14.13 9.37
CA PRO A 139 -2.36 -13.53 9.07
C PRO A 139 -1.19 -14.36 9.61
N PRO A 140 0.00 -14.31 8.96
CA PRO A 140 1.21 -14.95 9.48
C PRO A 140 1.56 -14.50 10.90
N ALA A 141 2.21 -15.37 11.67
CA ALA A 141 2.52 -15.11 13.09
C ALA A 141 3.38 -13.85 13.34
N TRP A 142 4.16 -13.42 12.33
CA TRP A 142 5.00 -12.24 12.37
C TRP A 142 4.25 -10.92 12.10
N PHE A 143 2.98 -10.98 11.70
CA PHE A 143 2.09 -9.81 11.71
C PHE A 143 1.68 -9.46 13.16
N ASP A 144 1.37 -8.19 13.38
CA ASP A 144 0.95 -7.65 14.68
C ASP A 144 -0.53 -7.22 14.70
N LYS A 145 -0.83 -5.97 14.34
CA LYS A 145 -2.19 -5.42 14.40
C LYS A 145 -2.76 -5.28 13.02
N ASP A 146 -4.02 -5.66 12.86
CA ASP A 146 -4.82 -5.30 11.69
C ASP A 146 -5.16 -3.81 11.79
N VAL A 147 -4.61 -3.02 10.88
CA VAL A 147 -4.76 -1.56 10.79
C VAL A 147 -5.55 -1.15 9.54
N THR A 148 -6.28 -2.08 8.93
CA THR A 148 -7.06 -1.85 7.69
C THR A 148 -7.98 -0.63 7.80
N TYR A 149 -8.62 -0.43 8.96
CA TYR A 149 -9.55 0.67 9.21
C TYR A 149 -8.94 1.86 9.97
N CYS A 150 -7.64 1.82 10.27
CA CYS A 150 -6.94 2.90 10.94
C CYS A 150 -6.45 3.91 9.88
N LYS A 151 -7.15 5.04 9.78
CA LYS A 151 -6.88 6.08 8.76
C LYS A 151 -5.42 6.57 8.78
N GLU A 152 -4.78 6.56 9.94
CA GLU A 152 -3.42 7.03 10.15
C GLU A 152 -2.36 6.18 9.44
N TYR A 153 -2.70 4.94 9.07
CA TYR A 153 -1.83 4.05 8.27
C TYR A 153 -2.16 4.11 6.77
N HIS A 154 -3.08 4.97 6.33
CA HIS A 154 -3.39 5.13 4.92
C HIS A 154 -2.42 6.12 4.29
N ASN A 155 -1.84 5.78 3.13
CA ASN A 155 -0.85 6.61 2.44
C ASN A 155 -1.34 8.06 2.22
N SER A 156 -2.61 8.29 1.88
CA SER A 156 -3.16 9.64 1.73
C SER A 156 -3.11 10.44 3.04
N TYR A 157 -3.32 9.80 4.18
CA TYR A 157 -3.24 10.44 5.49
C TYR A 157 -1.79 10.70 5.90
N LEU A 158 -0.90 9.73 5.69
CA LEU A 158 0.53 9.87 5.90
C LEU A 158 1.09 11.10 5.17
N ALA A 159 0.73 11.28 3.89
CA ALA A 159 1.17 12.43 3.11
C ALA A 159 0.69 13.78 3.69
N LEU A 160 -0.53 13.84 4.23
CA LEU A 160 -1.13 15.07 4.77
C LEU A 160 -0.54 15.48 6.13
N GLU A 161 -0.40 14.54 7.07
CA GLU A 161 -0.03 14.86 8.46
C GLU A 161 1.34 15.54 8.58
N LEU A 162 2.35 15.06 7.84
CA LEU A 162 3.68 15.66 7.88
C LEU A 162 3.74 17.07 7.27
N HIS A 163 2.83 17.41 6.37
CA HIS A 163 2.72 18.79 5.86
C HIS A 163 2.16 19.74 6.91
N HIS A 164 1.38 19.24 7.88
CA HIS A 164 0.84 20.05 8.97
C HIS A 164 1.69 20.03 10.24
N ALA A 165 2.76 19.23 10.28
CA ALA A 165 3.74 19.33 11.35
C ALA A 165 4.37 20.73 11.30
N PRO A 166 4.31 21.53 12.38
CA PRO A 166 4.95 22.83 12.39
C PRO A 166 6.44 22.66 12.12
N GLU A 167 6.99 23.44 11.18
CA GLU A 167 8.44 23.58 11.07
C GLU A 167 8.95 23.97 12.46
N ASN A 168 9.82 23.13 13.04
CA ASN A 168 10.35 23.35 14.37
C ASN A 168 10.85 24.80 14.52
N SER A 169 10.39 25.43 15.61
CA SER A 169 10.75 26.78 16.08
C SER A 169 12.24 26.91 16.38
#